data_AF-F7KJZ1-F1
#
_entry.id   AF-F7KJZ1-F1
#
_cell.length_a   1.000
_cell.length_b   1.000
_cell.length_c   1.000
_cell.angle_alpha   90.00
_cell.angle_beta   90.00
_cell.angle_gamma   90.00
#
_symmetry.space_group_name_H-M   'P 1'
#
loop_
_entity.id
_entity.type
_entity.pdbx_description
1 polymer ?
#
loop_
_entity_poly.entity_id
_entity_poly.type
_entity_poly.pdbx_seq_one_letter_code
_entity_poly.pdbx_strand_id
1 'polypeptide(L)'
;MWNVIICDGDEPERELLMGFVRQYFEEKKKDAQVAGCMDWPELEGMVKQSLPDVVIVAQNSVDGLNTITSARLLSRKIIWFSDLDFGVQAYRLCVPYFSTKPVTYQKMEQALTRFFEVSPWLGKT
;
A
#
# COMPACT_ATOMS: atom_id res chain seq x y z
N MET A 1 -7.60 -6.77 -14.19
CA MET A 1 -8.02 -6.52 -12.81
C MET A 1 -6.79 -6.44 -11.90
N TRP A 2 -6.64 -5.31 -11.21
CA TRP A 2 -5.59 -5.06 -10.23
C TRP A 2 -5.96 -5.68 -8.88
N ASN A 3 -4.99 -6.18 -8.12
CA ASN A 3 -5.19 -6.67 -6.76
C ASN A 3 -4.39 -5.80 -5.78
N VAL A 4 -5.10 -5.10 -4.89
CA VAL A 4 -4.52 -4.18 -3.90
C VAL A 4 -4.90 -4.65 -2.51
N ILE A 5 -3.90 -4.76 -1.63
CA ILE A 5 -4.11 -5.06 -0.21
C ILE A 5 -3.69 -3.84 0.61
N ILE A 6 -4.53 -3.43 1.56
CA ILE A 6 -4.26 -2.35 2.50
C ILE A 6 -4.13 -2.94 3.91
N CYS A 7 -3.02 -2.65 4.58
CA CYS A 7 -2.74 -3.07 5.94
C CYS A 7 -2.74 -1.84 6.86
N ASP A 8 -3.80 -1.70 7.66
CA ASP A 8 -3.93 -0.71 8.72
C ASP A 8 -4.75 -1.31 9.86
N GLY A 9 -4.33 -1.12 11.10
CA GLY A 9 -5.04 -1.63 12.28
C GLY A 9 -6.28 -0.82 12.63
N ASP A 10 -6.34 0.45 12.20
CA ASP A 10 -7.50 1.31 12.38
C ASP A 10 -8.52 1.04 11.27
N GLU A 11 -9.66 0.43 11.61
CA GLU A 11 -10.70 0.04 10.65
C GLU A 11 -11.34 1.23 9.91
N PRO A 12 -11.77 2.33 10.60
CA PRO A 12 -12.23 3.53 9.92
C PRO A 12 -11.24 4.11 8.91
N GLU A 13 -9.96 4.21 9.28
CA GLU A 13 -8.92 4.69 8.37
C GLU A 13 -8.70 3.71 7.22
N ARG A 14 -8.65 2.40 7.49
CA ARG A 14 -8.51 1.35 6.47
C ARG A 14 -9.61 1.45 5.42
N GLU A 15 -10.88 1.57 5.83
CA GLU A 15 -11.99 1.71 4.89
C GLU A 15 -11.93 3.02 4.08
N LEU A 16 -11.50 4.12 4.70
CA LEU A 16 -11.26 5.38 3.99
C LEU A 16 -10.18 5.23 2.91
N LEU A 17 -9.05 4.61 3.25
CA LEU A 17 -7.95 4.34 2.31
C LEU A 17 -8.40 3.43 1.17
N MET A 18 -9.20 2.39 1.47
CA MET A 18 -9.79 1.53 0.46
C MET A 18 -10.71 2.32 -0.47
N GLY A 19 -11.49 3.27 0.08
CA GLY A 19 -12.28 4.23 -0.69
C GLY A 19 -11.44 5.04 -1.69
N PHE A 20 -10.32 5.61 -1.24
CA PHE A 20 -9.41 6.36 -2.11
C PHE A 20 -8.81 5.50 -3.24
N VAL A 21 -8.40 4.27 -2.94
CA VAL A 21 -7.88 3.35 -3.97
C VAL A 21 -8.97 3.02 -5.00
N ARG A 22 -10.20 2.70 -4.55
CA ARG A 22 -11.33 2.42 -5.45
C ARG A 22 -11.63 3.62 -6.35
N GLN A 23 -11.71 4.82 -5.78
CA GLN A 23 -11.93 6.06 -6.53
C GLN A 23 -10.85 6.29 -7.59
N TYR A 24 -9.57 6.10 -7.25
CA TYR A 24 -8.46 6.23 -8.20
C TYR A 24 -8.63 5.29 -9.41
N PHE A 25 -8.95 4.02 -9.17
CA PHE A 25 -9.13 3.05 -10.25
C PHE A 25 -10.36 3.32 -11.11
N GLU A 26 -11.46 3.79 -10.51
CA GLU A 26 -12.65 4.24 -11.22
C GLU A 26 -12.34 5.41 -12.16
N GLU A 27 -11.63 6.44 -11.67
CA GLU A 27 -11.22 7.60 -12.48
C GLU A 27 -10.31 7.20 -13.66
N LYS A 28 -9.47 6.17 -13.48
CA LYS A 28 -8.61 5.62 -14.54
C LYS A 28 -9.32 4.58 -15.42
N LYS A 29 -10.61 4.30 -15.20
CA LYS A 29 -11.40 3.28 -15.91
C LYS A 29 -10.72 1.89 -15.91
N LYS A 30 -10.19 1.49 -14.77
CA LYS A 30 -9.49 0.21 -14.58
C LYS A 30 -10.13 -0.57 -13.43
N ASP A 31 -10.29 -1.87 -13.60
CA ASP A 31 -10.84 -2.72 -12.54
C ASP A 31 -9.79 -3.04 -11.48
N ALA A 32 -10.16 -2.91 -10.21
CA ALA A 32 -9.35 -3.30 -9.07
C ALA A 32 -10.17 -4.02 -7.99
N GLN A 33 -9.61 -5.10 -7.45
CA GLN A 33 -10.02 -5.69 -6.20
C GLN A 33 -9.19 -5.06 -5.08
N VAL A 34 -9.87 -4.54 -4.07
CA VAL A 34 -9.26 -3.87 -2.92
C VAL A 34 -9.69 -4.61 -1.66
N ALA A 35 -8.73 -5.15 -0.93
CA ALA A 35 -8.95 -5.88 0.31
C ALA A 35 -8.15 -5.23 1.46
N GLY A 36 -8.67 -5.36 2.68
CA GLY A 36 -8.07 -4.84 3.90
C GLY A 36 -7.61 -5.96 4.82
N CYS A 37 -6.56 -5.71 5.60
CA CYS A 37 -6.10 -6.55 6.71
C CYS A 37 -5.65 -5.66 7.87
N MET A 38 -5.70 -6.18 9.10
CA MET A 38 -5.38 -5.38 10.29
C MET A 38 -3.88 -5.37 10.63
N ASP A 39 -3.18 -6.46 10.32
CA ASP A 39 -1.84 -6.70 10.81
C ASP A 39 -0.97 -7.54 9.86
N TRP A 40 0.28 -7.74 10.27
CA TRP A 40 1.25 -8.53 9.52
C TRP A 40 0.83 -9.99 9.31
N PRO A 41 0.38 -10.76 10.33
CA PRO A 41 -0.11 -12.11 10.13
C PRO A 41 -1.19 -12.25 9.05
N GLU A 42 -2.20 -11.37 9.06
CA GLU A 42 -3.24 -11.38 8.02
C GLU A 42 -2.66 -11.01 6.65
N LEU A 43 -1.84 -9.95 6.60
CA LEU A 43 -1.19 -9.50 5.37
C LEU A 43 -0.34 -10.62 4.76
N GLU A 44 0.44 -11.33 5.57
CA GLU A 44 1.28 -12.45 5.13
C GLU A 44 0.43 -13.54 4.47
N GLY A 45 -0.68 -13.93 5.10
CA GLY A 45 -1.61 -14.91 4.54
C GLY A 45 -2.16 -14.48 3.18
N MET A 46 -2.62 -13.23 3.09
CA MET A 46 -3.19 -12.70 1.85
C MET A 46 -2.16 -12.52 0.73
N VAL A 47 -0.94 -12.08 1.06
CA VAL A 47 0.16 -11.93 0.09
C VAL A 47 0.55 -13.28 -0.49
N LYS A 48 0.70 -14.32 0.37
CA LYS A 48 1.03 -15.68 -0.07
C LYS A 48 -0.06 -16.32 -0.93
N GLN A 49 -1.33 -15.98 -0.67
CA GLN A 49 -2.47 -16.53 -1.41
C GLN A 49 -2.73 -15.84 -2.75
N SER A 50 -2.61 -14.52 -2.81
CA SER A 50 -3.14 -13.71 -3.92
C SER A 50 -2.11 -12.98 -4.77
N LEU A 51 -0.83 -12.97 -4.34
CA LEU A 51 0.28 -12.28 -5.03
C LEU A 51 -0.11 -10.86 -5.51
N PRO A 52 -0.40 -9.93 -4.58
CA PRO A 52 -0.97 -8.64 -4.91
C PRO A 52 -0.08 -7.83 -5.87
N ASP A 53 -0.75 -6.98 -6.66
CA ASP A 53 -0.06 -6.02 -7.52
C ASP A 53 0.48 -4.84 -6.72
N VAL A 54 -0.20 -4.47 -5.62
CA VAL A 54 0.24 -3.41 -4.70
C VAL A 54 -0.12 -3.80 -3.27
N VAL A 55 0.80 -3.57 -2.34
CA VAL A 55 0.54 -3.58 -0.90
C VAL A 55 0.68 -2.17 -0.39
N ILE A 56 -0.30 -1.69 0.37
CA ILE A 56 -0.27 -0.39 1.03
C ILE A 56 -0.24 -0.64 2.53
N VAL A 57 0.82 -0.21 3.21
CA VAL A 57 0.90 -0.25 4.67
C VAL A 57 0.67 1.15 5.19
N ALA A 58 -0.27 1.32 6.11
CA ALA A 58 -0.57 2.60 6.74
C ALA A 58 -0.54 2.54 8.28
N GLN A 59 -0.16 1.41 8.89
CA GLN A 59 -0.16 1.29 10.35
C GLN A 59 0.66 2.40 11.05
N ASN A 60 0.13 2.88 12.18
CA ASN A 60 0.76 3.91 13.01
C ASN A 60 1.92 3.36 13.84
N SER A 61 2.72 4.28 14.38
CA SER A 61 3.85 4.02 15.26
C SER A 61 4.88 3.08 14.62
N VAL A 62 5.51 2.23 15.43
CA VAL A 62 6.53 1.28 14.98
C VAL A 62 5.94 0.05 14.29
N ASP A 63 4.63 -0.17 14.36
CA ASP A 63 3.97 -1.32 13.75
C ASP A 63 4.12 -1.31 12.23
N GLY A 64 4.00 -0.14 11.59
CA GLY A 64 4.26 0.01 10.17
C GLY A 64 5.69 -0.39 9.78
N LEU A 65 6.70 -0.03 10.58
CA LEU A 65 8.09 -0.42 10.34
C LEU A 65 8.29 -1.95 10.49
N ASN A 66 7.67 -2.56 11.50
CA ASN A 66 7.72 -4.00 11.74
C ASN A 66 7.09 -4.77 10.57
N THR A 67 5.92 -4.33 10.10
CA THR A 67 5.22 -4.91 8.95
C THR A 67 6.05 -4.76 7.68
N ILE A 68 6.58 -3.57 7.37
CA ILE A 68 7.37 -3.35 6.15
C ILE A 68 8.64 -4.20 6.12
N THR A 69 9.35 -4.31 7.25
CA THR A 69 10.58 -5.10 7.33
C THR A 69 10.34 -6.56 6.98
N SER A 70 9.18 -7.10 7.37
CA SER A 70 8.77 -8.47 7.09
C SER A 70 8.16 -8.63 5.69
N ALA A 71 7.23 -7.74 5.32
CA ALA A 71 6.52 -7.76 4.04
C ALA A 71 7.46 -7.63 2.84
N ARG A 72 8.55 -6.88 2.99
CA ARG A 72 9.55 -6.69 1.93
C ARG A 72 10.20 -8.00 1.49
N LEU A 73 10.30 -8.99 2.37
CA LEU A 73 10.84 -10.31 2.04
C LEU A 73 9.89 -11.10 1.12
N LEU A 74 8.59 -10.77 1.13
CA LEU A 74 7.56 -11.42 0.30
C LEU A 74 7.22 -10.61 -0.95
N SER A 75 7.22 -9.28 -0.85
CA SER A 75 6.84 -8.38 -1.95
C SER A 75 7.66 -7.10 -1.91
N ARG A 76 8.13 -6.65 -3.08
CA ARG A 76 8.76 -5.33 -3.25
C ARG A 76 7.78 -4.25 -3.68
N LYS A 77 6.50 -4.60 -3.85
CA LYS A 77 5.44 -3.75 -4.41
C LYS A 77 4.71 -2.97 -3.31
N ILE A 78 5.45 -2.22 -2.50
CA ILE A 78 4.93 -1.61 -1.28
C ILE A 78 4.86 -0.08 -1.36
N ILE A 79 3.71 0.48 -1.01
CA ILE A 79 3.52 1.88 -0.69
C ILE A 79 3.38 1.99 0.82
N TRP A 80 4.09 2.92 1.44
CA TRP A 80 4.09 3.07 2.91
C TRP A 80 3.65 4.47 3.35
N PHE A 81 2.62 4.52 4.18
CA PHE A 81 2.23 5.71 4.93
C PHE A 81 2.46 5.50 6.43
N SER A 82 2.87 6.54 7.15
CA SER A 82 3.05 6.48 8.61
C SER A 82 2.79 7.82 9.28
N ASP A 83 2.35 7.80 10.52
CA ASP A 83 2.25 8.96 11.43
C ASP A 83 3.62 9.52 11.84
N LEU A 84 4.68 8.70 11.78
CA LEU A 84 6.06 9.10 12.05
C LEU A 84 6.87 9.28 10.76
N ASP A 85 7.92 10.09 10.82
CA ASP A 85 8.85 10.25 9.70
C ASP A 85 9.88 9.11 9.68
N PHE A 86 9.61 8.12 8.84
CA PHE A 86 10.51 7.02 8.52
C PHE A 86 11.20 7.18 7.15
N GLY A 87 11.31 8.39 6.60
CA GLY A 87 11.82 8.61 5.25
C GLY A 87 13.21 8.01 5.00
N VAL A 88 14.13 8.11 5.97
CA VAL A 88 15.47 7.49 5.88
C VAL A 88 15.39 5.96 5.87
N GLN A 89 14.52 5.38 6.70
CA GLN A 89 14.30 3.94 6.79
C GLN A 89 13.64 3.42 5.51
N ALA A 90 12.63 4.11 4.99
CA ALA A 90 11.97 3.80 3.73
C ALA A 90 12.95 3.80 2.56
N TYR A 91 13.86 4.79 2.50
CA TYR A 91 14.93 4.83 1.51
C TYR A 91 15.88 3.62 1.63
N ARG A 92 16.37 3.31 2.84
CA ARG A 92 17.24 2.13 3.09
C ARG A 92 16.56 0.80 2.77
N LEU A 93 15.25 0.73 2.99
CA LEU A 93 14.40 -0.40 2.66
C LEU A 93 13.92 -0.36 1.19
N CYS A 94 14.42 0.57 0.38
CA CYS A 94 14.04 0.76 -1.02
C CYS A 94 12.53 0.64 -1.25
N VAL A 95 11.72 1.23 -0.36
CA VAL A 95 10.27 1.24 -0.50
C VAL A 95 9.92 2.15 -1.68
N PRO A 96 9.15 1.67 -2.68
CA PRO A 96 8.80 2.46 -3.87
C PRO A 96 8.21 3.85 -3.60
N TYR A 97 7.42 3.98 -2.54
CA TYR A 97 6.85 5.26 -2.14
C TYR A 97 6.66 5.33 -0.62
N PHE A 98 7.02 6.47 -0.02
CA PHE A 98 6.77 6.79 1.38
C PHE A 98 6.19 8.20 1.52
N SER A 99 5.21 8.37 2.42
CA SER A 99 4.70 9.70 2.83
C SER A 99 4.09 9.65 4.23
N THR A 100 4.04 10.78 4.91
CA THR A 100 3.45 10.85 6.25
C THR A 100 1.92 10.97 6.22
N LYS A 101 1.26 10.56 7.30
CA LYS A 101 -0.16 10.80 7.58
C LYS A 101 -0.43 12.28 7.92
N PRO A 102 -1.68 12.77 7.84
CA PRO A 102 -2.86 12.06 7.32
C PRO A 102 -2.76 11.79 5.82
N VAL A 103 -3.34 10.68 5.37
CA VAL A 103 -3.43 10.34 3.95
C VAL A 103 -4.66 11.04 3.37
N THR A 104 -4.44 11.90 2.39
CA THR A 104 -5.51 12.50 1.59
C THR A 104 -5.66 11.74 0.27
N TYR A 105 -6.80 11.92 -0.41
CA TYR A 105 -6.98 11.36 -1.75
C TYR A 105 -5.81 11.76 -2.69
N GLN A 106 -5.38 13.02 -2.67
CA GLN A 106 -4.26 13.50 -3.48
C GLN A 106 -2.94 12.76 -3.17
N LYS A 107 -2.65 12.47 -1.90
CA LYS A 107 -1.46 11.67 -1.53
C LYS A 107 -1.58 10.24 -2.05
N MET A 108 -2.77 9.64 -1.95
CA MET A 108 -3.03 8.29 -2.47
C MET A 108 -2.88 8.25 -4.00
N GLU A 109 -3.49 9.19 -4.72
CA GLU A 109 -3.36 9.32 -6.17
C GLU A 109 -1.90 9.47 -6.59
N GLN A 110 -1.14 10.35 -5.93
CA GLN A 110 0.28 10.54 -6.23
C GLN A 110 1.09 9.26 -5.99
N ALA A 111 0.81 8.55 -4.88
CA ALA A 111 1.49 7.31 -4.55
C ALA A 111 1.25 6.23 -5.60
N LEU A 112 -0.02 6.01 -5.97
CA LEU A 112 -0.42 5.02 -6.97
C LEU A 112 0.10 5.39 -8.37
N THR A 113 -0.02 6.65 -8.77
CA THR A 113 0.47 7.13 -10.07
C THR A 113 1.97 6.87 -10.20
N ARG A 114 2.77 7.32 -9.21
CA ARG A 114 4.21 7.07 -9.21
C ARG A 114 4.52 5.58 -9.21
N PHE A 115 3.85 4.80 -8.35
CA PHE A 115 4.08 3.36 -8.25
C PHE A 115 3.90 2.64 -9.61
N PHE A 116 2.87 3.01 -10.37
CA PHE A 116 2.63 2.42 -11.69
C PHE A 116 3.51 3.00 -12.80
N GLU A 117 3.93 4.26 -12.73
CA GLU A 117 4.88 4.87 -13.67
C GLU A 117 6.26 4.23 -13.62
N VAL A 118 6.77 3.91 -12.42
CA VAL A 118 8.05 3.17 -12.26
C VAL A 118 7.91 1.66 -12.45
N SER A 119 6.68 1.14 -12.60
CA SER A 119 6.42 -0.28 -12.83
C SER A 119 5.77 -0.57 -14.21
N PRO A 120 6.29 -0.05 -15.34
CA PRO A 120 5.67 -0.25 -16.66
C PRO A 120 5.68 -1.71 -17.12
N TRP A 121 6.51 -2.55 -16.51
CA TRP A 121 6.62 -3.99 -16.79
C TRP A 121 5.54 -4.85 -16.11
N LEU A 122 4.66 -4.26 -15.28
CA LEU A 122 3.52 -4.95 -14.68
C LEU A 122 2.31 -5.11 -15.63
N GLY A 123 2.53 -4.97 -16.94
CA GLY A 123 1.89 -5.80 -17.98
C GLY A 123 0.37 -6.00 -17.91
N LYS A 124 -0.37 -4.99 -17.46
CA LYS A 124 -1.84 -5.00 -17.48
C LYS A 124 -2.29 -3.76 -18.25
N THR A 125 -2.09 -3.82 -19.57
CA THR A 125 -2.88 -3.05 -20.54
C THR A 125 -4.34 -3.46 -20.45
#